data_AF-A0AAU5YKZ9-F1
#
_entry.id   AF-A0AAU5YKZ9-F1
#
_cell.length_a   1.000
_cell.length_b   1.000
_cell.length_c   1.000
_cell.angle_alpha   90.00
_cell.angle_beta   90.00
_cell.angle_gamma   90.00
#
_symmetry.space_group_name_H-M   'P 1'
#
loop_
_entity.id
_entity.type
_entity.pdbx_description
1 polymer ?
#
loop_
_entity_poly.entity_id
_entity_poly.type
_entity_poly.pdbx_seq_one_letter_code
_entity_poly.pdbx_strand_id
1 'polypeptide(L)'
;MVNVLVGLVTSLIGGAVVWLWERGKNARVLRGKADFFGLVPGETCLVVIGNKYNVKGAATHKEIRAIIEVAMLASQVGCEVVTESSDDFRGSNDGRTEYCIGGPLGEANVRTGGHLAAHLPGVGIVPYGPGPDAAAIVVGEHRYLFEHDHVEHTLVARFTPPEATRPVVLICGQSSLANQAAIHYLKRNYREVAGRLASVERFCVVLKVSDIATYGFQRASFARDVTREAFAPGSGAPHT
;
A
#
# COMPACT_ATOMS: atom_id res chain seq x y z
N MET A 1 -49.40 18.13 -29.11
CA MET A 1 -47.98 18.20 -29.51
C MET A 1 -47.11 18.92 -28.48
N VAL A 2 -47.46 20.13 -28.02
CA VAL A 2 -46.67 20.91 -27.05
C VAL A 2 -46.37 20.15 -25.75
N ASN A 3 -47.35 19.48 -25.13
CA ASN A 3 -47.11 18.72 -23.89
C ASN A 3 -46.15 17.53 -24.07
N VAL A 4 -46.15 16.89 -25.25
CA VAL A 4 -45.24 15.78 -25.55
C VAL A 4 -43.82 16.30 -25.74
N LEU A 5 -43.66 17.42 -26.45
CA LEU A 5 -42.37 18.08 -26.65
C LEU A 5 -41.76 18.54 -25.32
N VAL A 6 -42.58 19.19 -24.47
CA VAL A 6 -42.15 19.64 -23.13
C VAL A 6 -41.72 18.44 -22.28
N GLY A 7 -42.52 17.37 -22.22
CA GLY A 7 -42.17 16.16 -21.47
C GLY A 7 -40.86 15.50 -21.95
N LEU A 8 -40.60 15.51 -23.26
CA LEU A 8 -39.38 14.95 -23.83
C LEU A 8 -38.14 15.80 -23.50
N VAL A 9 -38.26 17.13 -23.60
CA VAL A 9 -37.20 18.07 -23.21
C VAL A 9 -36.89 17.96 -21.71
N THR A 10 -37.93 17.91 -20.86
CA THR A 10 -37.74 17.74 -19.41
C THR A 10 -37.05 16.42 -19.08
N SER A 11 -37.41 15.33 -19.77
CA SER A 11 -36.77 14.01 -19.58
C SER A 11 -35.31 14.00 -20.02
N LEU A 12 -34.98 14.64 -21.15
CA LEU A 12 -33.60 14.77 -21.63
C LEU A 12 -32.73 15.59 -20.66
N ILE A 13 -33.25 16.73 -20.18
CA ILE A 13 -32.54 17.56 -19.20
C ILE A 13 -32.36 16.81 -17.89
N GLY A 14 -33.41 16.14 -17.39
CA GLY A 14 -33.34 15.32 -16.18
C GLY A 14 -32.29 14.21 -16.30
N GLY A 15 -32.27 13.49 -17.42
CA GLY A 15 -31.27 12.47 -17.70
C GLY A 15 -29.84 13.03 -17.76
N ALA A 16 -29.65 14.18 -18.42
CA ALA A 16 -28.34 14.83 -18.51
C ALA A 16 -27.81 15.29 -17.14
N VAL A 17 -28.68 15.86 -16.30
CA VAL A 17 -28.31 16.30 -14.94
C VAL A 17 -27.93 15.11 -14.06
N VAL A 18 -28.72 14.03 -14.09
CA VAL A 18 -28.42 12.80 -13.32
C VAL A 18 -27.09 12.21 -13.78
N TRP A 19 -26.86 12.12 -15.10
CA TRP A 19 -25.59 11.61 -15.64
C TRP A 19 -24.39 12.47 -15.23
N LEU A 20 -24.50 13.81 -15.30
CA LEU A 20 -23.46 14.73 -14.86
C LEU A 20 -23.18 14.58 -13.36
N TRP A 21 -24.22 14.44 -12.56
CA TRP A 21 -24.12 14.23 -11.11
C TRP A 21 -23.42 12.91 -10.77
N GLU A 22 -23.83 11.81 -11.39
CA GLU A 22 -23.20 10.50 -11.22
C GLU A 22 -21.74 10.51 -11.69
N ARG A 23 -21.46 11.12 -12.85
CA ARG A 23 -20.09 11.28 -13.36
C ARG A 23 -19.22 12.08 -12.40
N GLY A 24 -19.73 13.19 -11.88
CA GLY A 24 -19.02 14.02 -10.90
C GLY A 24 -18.75 13.28 -9.59
N LYS A 25 -19.74 12.56 -9.07
CA LYS A 25 -19.60 11.72 -7.87
C LYS A 25 -18.53 10.65 -8.08
N ASN A 26 -18.58 9.93 -9.20
CA ASN A 26 -17.62 8.87 -9.52
C ASN A 26 -16.21 9.43 -9.69
N ALA A 27 -16.05 10.57 -10.36
CA ALA A 27 -14.76 11.25 -10.50
C ALA A 27 -14.17 11.65 -9.15
N ARG A 28 -14.99 12.16 -8.21
CA ARG A 28 -14.54 12.52 -6.85
C ARG A 28 -14.11 11.29 -6.05
N VAL A 29 -14.84 10.18 -6.19
CA VAL A 29 -14.48 8.91 -5.53
C VAL A 29 -13.17 8.35 -6.08
N LEU A 30 -12.98 8.39 -7.40
CA LEU A 30 -11.75 7.93 -8.04
C LEU A 30 -10.56 8.82 -7.68
N ARG A 31 -10.75 10.14 -7.66
CA ARG A 31 -9.71 11.08 -7.23
C ARG A 31 -9.30 10.84 -5.78
N GLY A 32 -10.25 10.75 -4.85
CA GLY A 32 -9.90 10.46 -3.44
C GLY A 32 -9.20 9.11 -3.24
N LYS A 33 -9.50 8.12 -4.08
CA LYS A 33 -8.80 6.84 -4.09
C LYS A 33 -7.38 6.98 -4.65
N ALA A 34 -7.23 7.61 -5.82
CA ALA A 34 -5.93 7.91 -6.42
C ALA A 34 -5.04 8.70 -5.44
N ASP A 35 -5.61 9.73 -4.82
CA ASP A 35 -4.96 10.59 -3.84
C ASP A 35 -4.54 9.86 -2.57
N PHE A 36 -5.24 8.79 -2.13
CA PHE A 36 -4.81 8.00 -0.96
C PHE A 36 -3.67 7.06 -1.33
N PHE A 37 -3.79 6.42 -2.49
CA PHE A 37 -2.86 5.42 -3.01
C PHE A 37 -1.68 6.05 -3.77
N GLY A 38 -1.58 7.38 -3.82
CA GLY A 38 -0.52 8.09 -4.51
C GLY A 38 -0.52 7.94 -6.02
N LEU A 39 -1.57 7.36 -6.60
CA LEU A 39 -1.68 7.13 -8.04
C LEU A 39 -2.03 8.42 -8.78
N VAL A 40 -1.54 8.53 -10.00
CA VAL A 40 -1.80 9.69 -10.86
C VAL A 40 -2.40 9.21 -12.18
N PRO A 41 -3.62 9.66 -12.53
CA PRO A 41 -4.28 9.23 -13.75
C PRO A 41 -3.42 9.45 -15.00
N GLY A 42 -3.28 8.41 -15.82
CA GLY A 42 -2.52 8.47 -17.08
C GLY A 42 -1.00 8.32 -16.93
N GLU A 43 -0.47 8.20 -15.71
CA GLU A 43 0.96 7.97 -15.47
C GLU A 43 1.28 6.50 -15.22
N THR A 44 2.57 6.17 -15.18
CA THR A 44 3.04 4.84 -14.85
C THR A 44 3.09 4.63 -13.33
N CYS A 45 2.60 3.47 -12.90
CA CYS A 45 2.76 2.89 -11.58
C CYS A 45 3.83 1.80 -11.67
N LEU A 46 4.97 2.03 -11.04
CA LEU A 46 6.04 1.06 -10.91
C LEU A 46 5.76 0.17 -9.69
N VAL A 47 5.76 -1.15 -9.85
CA VAL A 47 5.61 -2.12 -8.77
C VAL A 47 6.91 -2.90 -8.63
N VAL A 48 7.64 -2.68 -7.53
CA VAL A 48 8.89 -3.40 -7.21
C VAL A 48 8.59 -4.53 -6.22
N ILE A 49 8.98 -5.74 -6.62
CA ILE A 49 8.64 -6.97 -5.88
C ILE A 49 9.90 -7.70 -5.43
N GLY A 50 9.77 -8.36 -4.28
CA GLY A 50 10.89 -9.01 -3.62
C GLY A 50 11.27 -10.40 -4.14
N ASN A 51 12.55 -10.77 -4.14
CA ASN A 51 13.13 -11.93 -4.84
C ASN A 51 12.80 -13.36 -4.33
N LYS A 52 11.63 -13.61 -3.73
CA LYS A 52 11.10 -14.99 -3.71
C LYS A 52 10.80 -15.55 -5.12
N TYR A 53 11.06 -14.75 -6.16
CA TYR A 53 10.87 -15.06 -7.57
C TYR A 53 12.04 -15.80 -8.26
N ASN A 54 13.23 -15.94 -7.65
CA ASN A 54 14.38 -16.58 -8.33
C ASN A 54 14.45 -18.12 -8.23
N VAL A 55 13.39 -18.79 -7.77
CA VAL A 55 13.19 -20.21 -8.08
C VAL A 55 12.21 -20.27 -9.24
N LYS A 56 12.69 -20.69 -10.43
CA LYS A 56 11.85 -20.96 -11.61
C LYS A 56 10.59 -21.73 -11.18
N GLY A 57 9.44 -21.06 -11.15
CA GLY A 57 8.12 -21.66 -10.95
C GLY A 57 7.46 -21.57 -9.56
N ALA A 58 7.98 -20.81 -8.59
CA ALA A 58 7.33 -20.73 -7.26
C ALA A 58 7.10 -19.30 -6.75
N ALA A 59 6.33 -18.51 -7.51
CA ALA A 59 5.67 -17.36 -6.92
C ALA A 59 4.66 -17.88 -5.88
N THR A 60 4.78 -17.47 -4.61
CA THR A 60 3.78 -17.83 -3.61
C THR A 60 2.46 -17.20 -4.06
N HIS A 61 1.38 -17.97 -4.22
CA HIS A 61 0.07 -17.49 -4.73
C HIS A 61 -0.42 -16.18 -4.07
N LYS A 62 -0.04 -15.95 -2.81
CA LYS A 62 -0.40 -14.77 -2.01
C LYS A 62 0.29 -13.47 -2.50
N GLU A 63 1.53 -13.54 -2.95
CA GLU A 63 2.28 -12.37 -3.45
C GLU A 63 1.74 -11.91 -4.81
N ILE A 64 1.43 -12.86 -5.70
CA ILE A 64 0.77 -12.56 -6.97
C ILE A 64 -0.57 -11.85 -6.73
N ARG A 65 -1.34 -12.29 -5.73
CA ARG A 65 -2.61 -11.63 -5.39
C ARG A 65 -2.40 -10.17 -4.97
N ALA A 66 -1.39 -9.87 -4.16
CA ALA A 66 -1.11 -8.49 -3.77
C ALA A 66 -0.77 -7.62 -5.00
N ILE A 67 0.04 -8.15 -5.92
CA ILE A 67 0.40 -7.47 -7.19
C ILE A 67 -0.85 -7.23 -8.05
N ILE A 68 -1.66 -8.26 -8.29
CA ILE A 68 -2.92 -8.13 -9.04
C ILE A 68 -3.82 -7.09 -8.39
N GLU A 69 -3.88 -7.06 -7.06
CA GLU A 69 -4.70 -6.11 -6.34
C GLU A 69 -4.23 -4.65 -6.51
N VAL A 70 -2.91 -4.40 -6.54
CA VAL A 70 -2.32 -3.10 -6.88
C VAL A 70 -2.49 -2.77 -8.36
N ALA A 71 -2.27 -3.73 -9.25
CA ALA A 71 -2.43 -3.53 -10.69
C ALA A 71 -3.88 -3.18 -11.06
N MET A 72 -4.86 -3.84 -10.45
CA MET A 72 -6.28 -3.48 -10.61
C MET A 72 -6.62 -2.11 -10.01
N LEU A 73 -5.93 -1.71 -8.94
CA LEU A 73 -6.11 -0.39 -8.34
C LEU A 73 -5.57 0.72 -9.26
N ALA A 74 -4.36 0.52 -9.79
CA ALA A 74 -3.71 1.39 -10.75
C ALA A 74 -4.53 1.51 -12.06
N SER A 75 -4.98 0.38 -12.61
CA SER A 75 -5.77 0.37 -13.84
C SER A 75 -7.13 1.06 -13.70
N GLN A 76 -7.77 0.99 -12.52
CA GLN A 76 -9.00 1.74 -12.23
C GLN A 76 -8.83 3.26 -12.28
N VAL A 77 -7.60 3.74 -12.04
CA VAL A 77 -7.24 5.17 -12.11
C VAL A 77 -6.68 5.54 -13.50
N GLY A 78 -6.50 4.56 -14.38
CA GLY A 78 -5.93 4.74 -15.72
C GLY A 78 -4.41 4.81 -15.73
N CYS A 79 -3.74 4.25 -14.73
CA CYS A 79 -2.29 4.15 -14.71
C CYS A 79 -1.81 2.92 -15.50
N GLU A 80 -0.70 3.06 -16.24
CA GLU A 80 0.05 1.92 -16.76
C GLU A 80 0.79 1.24 -15.60
N VAL A 81 0.88 -0.09 -15.59
CA VAL A 81 1.55 -0.83 -14.52
C VAL A 81 2.79 -1.51 -15.08
N VAL A 82 3.95 -1.14 -14.55
CA VAL A 82 5.24 -1.78 -14.87
C VAL A 82 5.72 -2.50 -13.62
N THR A 83 6.20 -3.73 -13.75
CA THR A 83 6.68 -4.53 -12.62
C THR A 83 8.17 -4.79 -12.77
N GLU A 84 8.92 -4.62 -11.68
CA GLU A 84 10.37 -4.81 -11.63
C GLU A 84 10.77 -5.68 -10.43
N SER A 85 11.86 -6.43 -10.57
CA SER A 85 12.47 -7.21 -9.48
C SER A 85 13.30 -6.30 -8.57
N SER A 86 13.25 -6.53 -7.25
CA SER A 86 14.02 -5.76 -6.27
C SER A 86 15.53 -5.81 -6.51
N ASP A 87 16.02 -6.89 -7.08
CA ASP A 87 17.46 -7.17 -7.17
C ASP A 87 18.08 -6.45 -8.38
N ASP A 88 17.32 -6.44 -9.48
CA ASP A 88 17.70 -5.87 -10.76
C ASP A 88 17.43 -4.36 -10.81
N PHE A 89 16.42 -3.87 -10.08
CA PHE A 89 16.01 -2.48 -10.14
C PHE A 89 16.85 -1.56 -9.24
N ARG A 90 17.78 -0.83 -9.87
CA ARG A 90 18.59 0.23 -9.23
C ARG A 90 18.20 1.64 -9.69
N GLY A 91 17.15 1.78 -10.49
CA GLY A 91 16.68 3.05 -11.03
C GLY A 91 15.98 3.94 -9.99
N SER A 92 15.77 5.19 -10.35
CA SER A 92 14.91 6.11 -9.61
C SER A 92 13.45 5.83 -9.96
N ASN A 93 12.52 6.26 -9.10
CA ASN A 93 11.11 6.23 -9.46
C ASN A 93 10.78 7.22 -10.60
N ASP A 94 11.69 8.13 -10.99
CA ASP A 94 11.67 8.93 -12.23
C ASP A 94 10.32 9.61 -12.53
N GLY A 95 9.65 10.09 -11.47
CA GLY A 95 8.34 10.71 -11.59
C GLY A 95 7.18 9.72 -11.79
N ARG A 96 7.36 8.46 -11.39
CA ARG A 96 6.33 7.41 -11.32
C ARG A 96 6.02 7.10 -9.87
N THR A 97 4.78 6.69 -9.62
CA THR A 97 4.42 6.17 -8.30
C THR A 97 5.08 4.81 -8.14
N GLU A 98 5.90 4.62 -7.09
CA GLU A 98 6.57 3.35 -6.81
C GLU A 98 5.82 2.61 -5.70
N TYR A 99 5.48 1.35 -5.93
CA TYR A 99 4.96 0.43 -4.93
C TYR A 99 6.02 -0.62 -4.62
N CYS A 100 6.53 -0.66 -3.39
CA CYS A 100 7.38 -1.76 -2.96
C CYS A 100 6.57 -2.73 -2.11
N ILE A 101 6.45 -3.97 -2.56
CA ILE A 101 5.66 -5.00 -1.89
C ILE A 101 6.60 -6.10 -1.39
N GLY A 102 6.59 -6.36 -0.09
CA GLY A 102 7.49 -7.33 0.56
C GLY A 102 8.25 -6.70 1.71
N GLY A 103 8.53 -7.51 2.75
CA GLY A 103 9.42 -7.11 3.83
C GLY A 103 10.91 -7.24 3.43
N PRO A 104 11.82 -6.55 4.13
CA PRO A 104 13.25 -6.55 3.80
C PRO A 104 14.01 -7.78 4.32
N LEU A 105 13.36 -8.64 5.11
CA LEU A 105 14.03 -9.75 5.81
C LEU A 105 14.55 -10.83 4.86
N GLY A 106 15.78 -11.29 5.12
CA GLY A 106 16.42 -12.36 4.34
C GLY A 106 16.64 -11.99 2.88
N GLU A 107 16.95 -10.71 2.62
CA GLU A 107 17.10 -10.12 1.27
C GLU A 107 15.84 -10.26 0.41
N ALA A 108 14.69 -10.57 1.02
CA ALA A 108 13.47 -10.84 0.29
C ALA A 108 13.02 -9.62 -0.51
N ASN A 109 13.28 -8.39 -0.10
CA ASN A 109 13.07 -7.20 -0.94
C ASN A 109 14.08 -6.11 -0.56
N VAL A 110 15.23 -6.11 -1.23
CA VAL A 110 16.33 -5.15 -0.96
C VAL A 110 15.92 -3.69 -1.18
N ARG A 111 14.99 -3.44 -2.13
CA ARG A 111 14.45 -2.10 -2.40
C ARG A 111 13.63 -1.57 -1.23
N THR A 112 12.79 -2.41 -0.63
CA THR A 112 12.03 -2.06 0.59
C THR A 112 13.00 -1.76 1.74
N GLY A 113 14.04 -2.57 1.90
CA GLY A 113 15.07 -2.33 2.91
C GLY A 113 15.77 -0.98 2.76
N GLY A 114 16.16 -0.62 1.54
CA GLY A 114 16.76 0.69 1.23
C GLY A 114 15.84 1.86 1.57
N HIS A 115 14.56 1.77 1.20
CA HIS A 115 13.57 2.80 1.53
C HIS A 115 13.33 2.96 3.03
N LEU A 116 13.26 1.84 3.77
CA LEU A 116 13.12 1.86 5.23
C LEU A 116 14.32 2.57 5.86
N ALA A 117 15.54 2.19 5.49
CA ALA A 117 16.76 2.77 6.04
C ALA A 117 16.93 4.25 5.71
N ALA A 118 16.56 4.68 4.49
CA ALA A 118 16.75 6.06 4.04
C ALA A 118 15.65 7.02 4.51
N HIS A 119 14.40 6.57 4.61
CA HIS A 119 13.24 7.45 4.76
C HIS A 119 12.38 7.18 5.98
N LEU A 120 12.56 6.05 6.67
CA LEU A 120 11.77 5.66 7.84
C LEU A 120 12.70 5.29 9.01
N PRO A 121 13.56 6.21 9.48
CA PRO A 121 14.62 5.91 10.44
C PRO A 121 14.11 5.46 11.83
N GLY A 122 12.84 5.72 12.15
CA GLY A 122 12.20 5.22 13.37
C GLY A 122 11.64 3.80 13.25
N VAL A 123 11.79 3.16 12.09
CA VAL A 123 11.32 1.80 11.82
C VAL A 123 12.50 0.83 11.84
N GLY A 124 12.41 -0.19 12.68
CA GLY A 124 13.29 -1.35 12.68
C GLY A 124 12.53 -2.62 12.32
N ILE A 125 13.21 -3.55 11.66
CA ILE A 125 12.71 -4.91 11.45
C ILE A 125 13.71 -5.86 12.07
N VAL A 126 13.28 -6.63 13.07
CA VAL A 126 14.16 -7.56 13.78
C VAL A 126 14.50 -8.73 12.85
N PRO A 127 15.80 -9.06 12.66
CA PRO A 127 16.20 -10.20 11.83
C PRO A 127 15.57 -11.53 12.28
N TYR A 128 15.54 -12.51 11.37
CA TYR A 128 15.19 -13.87 11.76
C TYR A 128 16.19 -14.41 12.80
N GLY A 129 15.69 -15.14 13.78
CA GLY A 129 16.49 -15.72 14.86
C GLY A 129 15.64 -16.60 15.78
N PRO A 130 16.25 -17.20 16.82
CA PRO A 130 15.54 -18.11 17.73
C PRO A 130 14.66 -17.38 18.77
N GLY A 131 14.70 -16.04 18.81
CA GLY A 131 13.98 -15.25 19.80
C GLY A 131 12.51 -15.00 19.44
N PRO A 132 11.65 -14.70 20.44
CA PRO A 132 10.23 -14.38 20.23
C PRO A 132 10.01 -13.12 19.38
N ASP A 133 11.04 -12.29 19.29
CA ASP A 133 11.01 -11.04 18.53
C ASP A 133 11.46 -11.20 17.07
N ALA A 134 11.83 -12.39 16.62
CA ALA A 134 12.25 -12.62 15.25
C ALA A 134 11.18 -12.11 14.27
N ALA A 135 11.60 -11.35 13.26
CA ALA A 135 10.72 -10.69 12.30
C ALA A 135 9.72 -9.67 12.88
N ALA A 136 9.89 -9.24 14.14
CA ALA A 136 9.05 -8.18 14.70
C ALA A 136 9.29 -6.84 13.98
N ILE A 137 8.21 -6.10 13.75
CA ILE A 137 8.27 -4.70 13.30
C ILE A 137 8.39 -3.85 14.57
N VAL A 138 9.38 -2.96 14.60
CA VAL A 138 9.60 -2.02 15.70
C VAL A 138 9.41 -0.61 15.16
N VAL A 139 8.57 0.20 15.80
CA VAL A 139 8.39 1.61 15.44
C VAL A 139 8.34 2.45 16.70
N GLY A 140 9.40 3.21 16.96
CA GLY A 140 9.62 3.83 18.28
C GLY A 140 9.56 2.79 19.40
N GLU A 141 8.71 3.01 20.40
CA GLU A 141 8.51 2.09 21.55
C GLU A 141 7.55 0.92 21.25
N HIS A 142 6.96 0.88 20.05
CA HIS A 142 5.98 -0.15 19.70
C HIS A 142 6.64 -1.33 19.02
N ARG A 143 6.37 -2.53 19.54
CA ARG A 143 6.83 -3.80 18.96
C ARG A 143 5.63 -4.62 18.50
N TYR A 144 5.67 -5.05 17.25
CA TYR A 144 4.65 -5.87 16.61
C TYR A 144 5.24 -7.24 16.31
N LEU A 145 4.95 -8.22 17.17
CA LEU A 145 5.49 -9.56 17.08
C LEU A 145 4.97 -10.30 15.84
N PHE A 146 5.74 -11.29 15.40
CA PHE A 146 5.37 -12.18 14.32
C PHE A 146 4.88 -13.51 14.90
N GLU A 147 3.56 -13.63 15.05
CA GLU A 147 2.92 -14.90 15.45
C GLU A 147 2.41 -15.59 14.18
N HIS A 148 3.31 -16.33 13.53
CA HIS A 148 3.04 -16.93 12.23
C HIS A 148 1.73 -17.72 12.20
N ASP A 149 0.92 -17.51 11.16
CA ASP A 149 -0.42 -18.13 10.97
C ASP A 149 -1.45 -17.84 12.07
N HIS A 150 -1.16 -16.93 13.01
CA HIS A 150 -2.08 -16.47 14.05
C HIS A 150 -2.34 -14.96 13.96
N VAL A 151 -1.29 -14.17 14.18
CA VAL A 151 -1.33 -12.71 14.17
C VAL A 151 -0.08 -12.18 13.47
N GLU A 152 -0.30 -11.46 12.38
CA GLU A 152 0.76 -10.85 11.60
C GLU A 152 0.47 -9.37 11.36
N HIS A 153 1.54 -8.61 11.17
CA HIS A 153 1.48 -7.17 11.00
C HIS A 153 2.09 -6.74 9.67
N THR A 154 1.57 -5.63 9.15
CA THR A 154 2.07 -4.97 7.95
C THR A 154 2.26 -3.50 8.22
N LEU A 155 3.48 -3.02 8.00
CA LEU A 155 3.77 -1.60 7.91
C LEU A 155 3.40 -1.12 6.52
N VAL A 156 2.52 -0.13 6.42
CA VAL A 156 2.21 0.55 5.17
C VAL A 156 2.64 1.99 5.30
N ALA A 157 3.58 2.40 4.45
CA ALA A 157 4.08 3.77 4.43
C ALA A 157 3.84 4.40 3.07
N ARG A 158 3.58 5.70 3.08
CA ARG A 158 3.65 6.53 1.89
C ARG A 158 4.48 7.77 2.20
N PHE A 159 5.38 8.10 1.29
CA PHE A 159 6.18 9.32 1.35
C PHE A 159 6.70 9.65 -0.05
N THR A 160 7.17 10.87 -0.24
CA THR A 160 7.87 11.27 -1.46
C THR A 160 9.34 11.51 -1.09
N PRO A 161 10.29 10.71 -1.60
CA PRO A 161 11.71 11.00 -1.46
C PRO A 161 12.04 12.43 -1.92
N PRO A 162 12.99 13.15 -1.29
CA PRO A 162 13.36 14.51 -1.68
C PRO A 162 13.76 14.66 -3.16
N GLU A 163 14.37 13.63 -3.73
CA GLU A 163 14.82 13.53 -5.12
C GLU A 163 13.71 13.13 -6.11
N ALA A 164 12.51 12.82 -5.61
CA ALA A 164 11.39 12.32 -6.40
C ALA A 164 10.22 13.31 -6.47
N THR A 165 9.47 13.27 -7.57
CA THR A 165 8.24 14.06 -7.76
C THR A 165 6.97 13.25 -7.48
N ARG A 166 7.10 11.93 -7.34
CA ARG A 166 6.01 10.99 -7.07
C ARG A 166 6.30 10.13 -5.84
N PRO A 167 5.25 9.66 -5.15
CA PRO A 167 5.43 8.95 -3.90
C PRO A 167 5.93 7.53 -4.10
N VAL A 168 6.59 7.05 -3.07
CA VAL A 168 6.81 5.63 -2.78
C VAL A 168 5.72 5.18 -1.82
N VAL A 169 5.13 4.02 -2.08
CA VAL A 169 4.19 3.31 -1.21
C VAL A 169 4.80 1.97 -0.84
N LEU A 170 5.15 1.80 0.44
CA LEU A 170 5.68 0.56 0.98
C LEU A 170 4.54 -0.28 1.55
N ILE A 171 4.53 -1.58 1.23
CA ILE A 171 3.72 -2.60 1.88
C ILE A 171 4.69 -3.65 2.42
N CYS A 172 5.13 -3.43 3.65
CA CYS A 172 6.16 -4.20 4.35
C CYS A 172 5.51 -5.07 5.43
N GLY A 173 4.97 -6.21 5.00
CA GLY A 173 4.39 -7.24 5.85
C GLY A 173 5.42 -8.23 6.34
N GLN A 174 5.15 -8.81 7.52
CA GLN A 174 5.94 -9.92 8.07
C GLN A 174 5.86 -11.18 7.19
N SER A 175 4.81 -11.29 6.37
CA SER A 175 4.67 -12.33 5.36
C SER A 175 3.97 -11.84 4.09
N SER A 176 4.02 -12.66 3.06
CA SER A 176 3.24 -12.49 1.83
C SER A 176 1.72 -12.43 2.08
N LEU A 177 1.21 -13.16 3.09
CA LEU A 177 -0.20 -13.11 3.49
C LEU A 177 -0.54 -11.74 4.08
N ALA A 178 0.32 -11.22 4.95
CA ALA A 178 0.15 -9.91 5.58
C ALA A 178 0.18 -8.78 4.53
N ASN A 179 1.02 -8.89 3.50
CA ASN A 179 1.02 -7.96 2.35
C ASN A 179 -0.31 -7.96 1.60
N GLN A 180 -0.82 -9.16 1.28
CA GLN A 180 -2.11 -9.32 0.62
C GLN A 180 -3.25 -8.77 1.50
N ALA A 181 -3.23 -9.07 2.81
CA ALA A 181 -4.22 -8.60 3.77
C ALA A 181 -4.26 -7.06 3.83
N ALA A 182 -3.09 -6.42 3.85
CA ALA A 182 -2.96 -4.98 3.89
C ALA A 182 -3.59 -4.29 2.67
N ILE A 183 -3.19 -4.68 1.45
CA ILE A 183 -3.74 -4.06 0.23
C ILE A 183 -5.25 -4.29 0.11
N HIS A 184 -5.71 -5.50 0.48
CA HIS A 184 -7.11 -5.87 0.44
C HIS A 184 -7.96 -5.05 1.41
N TYR A 185 -7.45 -4.83 2.62
CA TYR A 185 -8.06 -3.99 3.65
C TYR A 185 -8.13 -2.53 3.20
N LEU A 186 -6.99 -1.97 2.77
CA LEU A 186 -6.91 -0.56 2.37
C LEU A 186 -7.85 -0.26 1.19
N LYS A 187 -7.94 -1.14 0.20
CA LYS A 187 -8.85 -0.95 -0.95
C LYS A 187 -10.31 -0.77 -0.55
N ARG A 188 -10.75 -1.38 0.55
CA ARG A 188 -12.11 -1.28 1.07
C ARG A 188 -12.26 -0.14 2.06
N ASN A 189 -11.25 0.07 2.90
CA ASN A 189 -11.35 0.91 4.09
C ASN A 189 -10.51 2.20 4.00
N TYR A 190 -9.99 2.57 2.81
CA TYR A 190 -9.10 3.73 2.66
C TYR A 190 -9.69 5.03 3.20
N ARG A 191 -11.01 5.23 3.11
CA ARG A 191 -11.67 6.44 3.64
C ARG A 191 -11.63 6.51 5.16
N GLU A 192 -11.88 5.38 5.81
CA GLU A 192 -11.80 5.27 7.27
C GLU A 192 -10.36 5.48 7.72
N VAL A 193 -9.40 4.85 7.04
CA VAL A 193 -7.97 5.02 7.33
C VAL A 193 -7.55 6.47 7.11
N ALA A 194 -7.87 7.07 5.96
CA ALA A 194 -7.57 8.47 5.64
C ALA A 194 -8.13 9.44 6.70
N GLY A 195 -9.33 9.17 7.24
CA GLY A 195 -9.91 9.98 8.31
C GLY A 195 -9.19 9.88 9.66
N ARG A 196 -8.32 8.87 9.85
CA ARG A 196 -7.47 8.72 11.04
C ARG A 196 -6.07 9.31 10.88
N LEU A 197 -5.67 9.63 9.64
CA LEU A 197 -4.34 10.15 9.33
C LEU A 197 -4.32 11.67 9.45
N ALA A 198 -3.19 12.20 9.90
CA ALA A 198 -2.93 13.64 9.81
C ALA A 198 -2.80 14.12 8.35
N SER A 199 -2.24 13.28 7.48
CA SER A 199 -2.12 13.54 6.04
C SER A 199 -2.12 12.24 5.24
N VAL A 200 -2.71 12.26 4.05
CA VAL A 200 -2.63 11.15 3.09
C VAL A 200 -1.42 11.26 2.15
N GLU A 201 -0.72 12.39 2.15
CA GLU A 201 0.46 12.62 1.30
C GLU A 201 1.72 11.98 1.89
N ARG A 202 1.80 11.93 3.23
CA ARG A 202 2.88 11.29 3.98
C ARG A 202 2.30 10.64 5.24
N PHE A 203 2.40 9.32 5.31
CA PHE A 203 1.94 8.55 6.47
C PHE A 203 2.70 7.25 6.64
N CYS A 204 2.63 6.68 7.83
CA CYS A 204 3.08 5.33 8.13
C CYS A 204 2.10 4.70 9.12
N VAL A 205 1.48 3.58 8.74
CA VAL A 205 0.49 2.89 9.55
C VAL A 205 0.88 1.44 9.75
N VAL A 206 0.42 0.86 10.84
CA VAL A 206 0.48 -0.58 11.06
C VAL A 206 -0.92 -1.16 10.91
N LEU A 207 -1.03 -2.20 10.10
CA LEU A 207 -2.20 -3.04 9.96
C LEU A 207 -1.94 -4.37 10.65
N LYS A 208 -3.00 -4.95 11.21
CA LYS A 208 -2.98 -6.27 11.85
C LYS A 208 -3.91 -7.20 11.09
N VAL A 209 -3.44 -8.39 10.76
CA VAL A 209 -4.29 -9.52 10.36
C VAL A 209 -4.28 -10.54 11.50
N SER A 210 -5.47 -10.99 11.87
CA SER A 210 -5.70 -11.88 13.02
C SER A 210 -6.49 -13.12 12.61
N ASP A 211 -6.50 -14.14 13.45
CA ASP A 211 -7.24 -15.38 13.22
C ASP A 211 -6.91 -16.00 11.85
N ILE A 212 -5.64 -15.90 11.44
CA ILE A 212 -5.19 -16.24 10.09
C ILE A 212 -5.48 -17.71 9.76
N ALA A 213 -5.26 -18.61 10.71
CA ALA A 213 -5.59 -20.03 10.56
C ALA A 213 -7.07 -20.29 10.20
N THR A 214 -7.99 -19.38 10.58
CA THR A 214 -9.44 -19.51 10.30
C THR A 214 -9.87 -18.72 9.07
N TYR A 215 -9.40 -17.48 8.91
CA TYR A 215 -9.93 -16.54 7.92
C TYR A 215 -8.91 -16.07 6.88
N GLY A 216 -7.69 -16.58 6.92
CA GLY A 216 -6.59 -16.15 6.07
C GLY A 216 -6.37 -14.65 6.16
N PHE A 217 -6.39 -13.96 5.02
CA PHE A 217 -6.12 -12.52 4.91
C PHE A 217 -7.33 -11.62 5.22
N GLN A 218 -8.53 -12.19 5.46
CA GLN A 218 -9.77 -11.41 5.49
C GLN A 218 -9.98 -10.61 6.79
N ARG A 219 -9.39 -11.05 7.91
CA ARG A 219 -9.49 -10.42 9.24
C ARG A 219 -8.41 -9.35 9.46
N ALA A 220 -8.21 -8.53 8.45
CA ALA A 220 -7.31 -7.38 8.50
C ALA A 220 -8.00 -6.16 9.13
N SER A 221 -7.24 -5.38 9.90
CA SER A 221 -7.73 -4.22 10.64
C SER A 221 -6.63 -3.17 10.79
N PHE A 222 -7.04 -1.91 11.00
CA PHE A 222 -6.12 -0.83 11.34
C PHE A 222 -5.66 -0.98 12.79
N ALA A 223 -4.34 -1.09 13.01
CA ALA A 223 -3.77 -1.22 14.34
C ALA A 223 -3.35 0.14 14.91
N ARG A 224 -2.58 0.94 14.16
CA ARG A 224 -2.04 2.21 14.64
C ARG A 224 -1.58 3.14 13.51
N ASP A 225 -1.73 4.45 13.70
CA ASP A 225 -0.95 5.47 12.97
C ASP A 225 0.38 5.68 13.71
N VAL A 226 1.48 5.32 13.06
CA VAL A 226 2.86 5.43 13.58
C VAL A 226 3.67 6.46 12.79
N THR A 227 3.00 7.37 12.06
CA THR A 227 3.64 8.33 11.15
C THR A 227 4.72 9.13 11.87
N ARG A 228 4.41 9.68 13.05
CA ARG A 228 5.35 10.51 13.79
C ARG A 228 6.59 9.73 14.20
N GLU A 229 6.40 8.55 14.78
CA GLU A 229 7.47 7.69 15.29
C GLU A 229 8.33 7.15 14.13
N ALA A 230 7.70 6.73 13.03
CA ALA A 230 8.40 6.15 11.88
C ALA A 230 9.33 7.14 11.16
N PHE A 231 8.93 8.41 11.10
CA PHE A 231 9.71 9.48 10.45
C PHE A 231 10.61 10.26 11.41
N ALA A 232 10.52 10.03 12.72
CA ALA A 232 11.40 10.63 13.69
C ALA A 232 12.82 10.04 13.54
N PRO A 233 13.90 10.84 13.73
CA PRO A 233 15.26 10.31 13.77
C PRO A 233 15.33 9.18 14.79
N GLY A 234 15.66 7.97 14.34
CA GLY A 234 15.59 6.78 15.16
C GLY A 234 16.48 6.90 16.39
N SER A 235 15.98 6.50 17.55
CA SER A 235 16.79 6.18 18.73
C SER A 235 17.47 4.80 18.59
N GLY A 236 17.70 4.34 17.35
CA GLY A 236 18.24 3.04 17.04
C GLY A 236 19.65 2.90 17.63
N ALA A 237 19.80 2.01 18.59
CA ALA A 237 21.08 1.64 19.17
C ALA A 237 22.07 1.24 18.06
N PRO A 238 23.37 1.55 18.21
CA PRO A 238 24.37 1.20 17.21
C PRO A 238 24.42 -0.31 17.01
N HIS A 239 24.37 -0.74 15.76
CA HIS A 239 24.79 -2.08 15.37
C HIS A 239 26.28 -2.22 15.71
N THR A 240 26.59 -2.98 16.76
CA THR A 240 27.91 -3.57 17.02
C THR A 240 27.90 -5.04 16.67
#